data_AF-A0ABD4S7R9-F1
#
_entry.id   AF-A0ABD4S7R9-F1
#
_cell.length_a   1.000
_cell.length_b   1.000
_cell.length_c   1.000
_cell.angle_alpha   90.00
_cell.angle_beta   90.00
_cell.angle_gamma   90.00
#
_symmetry.space_group_name_H-M   'P 1'
#
loop_
_entity.id
_entity.type
_entity.pdbx_description
1 polymer ?
#
loop_
_entity_poly.entity_id
_entity_poly.type
_entity_poly.pdbx_seq_one_letter_code
_entity_poly.pdbx_strand_id
1 'polypeptide(L)' 'MPQKKMGRPTESVKDTMIRVRADKDTIDKLDECVNLLDSNRSEIIRKGIDKIYDDLKK' A
#
# COMPACT_ATOMS: atom_id res chain seq x y z
N MET A 1 28.37 -6.44 -31.36
CA MET A 1 27.95 -5.74 -30.13
C MET A 1 26.87 -6.58 -29.47
N PRO A 2 27.11 -7.23 -28.32
CA PRO A 2 26.14 -8.15 -27.73
C PRO A 2 25.05 -7.34 -27.02
N GLN A 3 23.81 -7.49 -27.46
CA GLN A 3 22.63 -6.92 -26.81
C GLN A 3 22.50 -7.52 -25.41
N LYS A 4 22.72 -6.71 -24.36
CA LYS A 4 22.48 -7.09 -22.96
C LYS A 4 21.02 -7.53 -22.84
N LYS A 5 20.78 -8.80 -22.49
CA LYS A 5 19.46 -9.27 -22.07
C LYS A 5 19.05 -8.42 -20.88
N MET A 6 18.01 -7.60 -21.06
CA MET A 6 17.42 -6.82 -19.98
C MET A 6 16.90 -7.84 -18.94
N GLY A 7 17.64 -8.00 -17.83
CA GLY A 7 17.18 -8.79 -16.70
C GLY A 7 15.86 -8.22 -16.18
N ARG A 8 15.02 -9.07 -15.58
CA ARG A 8 13.71 -8.69 -15.02
C ARG A 8 13.87 -7.41 -14.18
N PRO A 9 13.16 -6.31 -14.49
CA PRO A 9 13.23 -5.09 -13.69
C PRO A 9 12.78 -5.46 -12.28
N THR A 10 13.73 -5.51 -11.35
CA THR A 10 13.49 -5.92 -9.97
C THR A 10 13.63 -4.68 -9.08
N GLU A 11 13.02 -3.55 -9.47
CA GLU A 11 13.10 -2.29 -8.72
C GLU A 11 11.87 -1.99 -7.86
N SER A 12 10.88 -2.87 -7.83
CA SER A 12 9.76 -2.71 -6.90
C SER A 12 9.14 -4.06 -6.58
N VAL A 13 9.95 -4.93 -5.97
CA VAL A 13 9.35 -6.01 -5.19
C VAL A 13 8.66 -5.31 -4.03
N LYS A 14 7.32 -5.32 -4.03
CA LYS A 14 6.47 -4.86 -2.92
C LYS A 14 6.64 -5.88 -1.76
N ASP A 15 7.86 -5.98 -1.25
CA ASP A 15 8.32 -7.06 -0.37
C ASP A 15 8.09 -6.72 1.11
N THR A 16 7.88 -5.44 1.42
CA THR A 16 7.72 -4.98 2.80
C THR A 16 6.30 -5.28 3.30
N MET A 17 6.14 -6.42 3.98
CA MET A 17 4.92 -6.74 4.70
C MET A 17 4.88 -5.98 6.03
N ILE A 18 3.98 -5.00 6.15
CA ILE A 18 3.77 -4.29 7.41
C ILE A 18 2.80 -5.11 8.26
N ARG A 19 3.29 -5.72 9.35
CA ARG A 19 2.45 -6.35 10.37
C ARG A 19 2.02 -5.31 11.39
N VAL A 20 0.81 -4.78 11.25
CA VAL A 20 0.22 -3.84 12.20
C VAL A 20 -0.72 -4.60 13.14
N ARG A 21 -0.60 -4.34 14.46
CA ARG A 21 -1.68 -4.68 15.39
C ARG A 21 -2.74 -3.59 15.26
N ALA A 22 -3.91 -4.00 14.80
CA ALA A 22 -5.08 -3.15 14.69
C ALA A 22 -6.19 -3.74 15.54
N ASP A 23 -6.95 -2.88 16.21
CA ASP A 23 -8.17 -3.26 16.92
C ASP A 23 -9.28 -3.61 15.92
N LYS A 24 -10.30 -4.36 16.37
CA LYS A 24 -11.44 -4.75 15.53
C LYS A 24 -12.09 -3.53 14.85
N ASP A 25 -12.31 -2.46 15.60
CA ASP A 25 -12.87 -1.21 15.08
C ASP A 25 -12.04 -0.61 13.93
N THR A 26 -10.72 -0.80 13.95
CA THR A 26 -9.83 -0.31 12.89
C THR A 26 -9.94 -1.19 11.65
N ILE A 27 -10.11 -2.49 11.82
CA ILE A 27 -10.34 -3.44 10.72
C ILE A 27 -11.72 -3.20 10.10
N ASP A 28 -12.76 -2.99 10.91
CA ASP A 28 -14.11 -2.71 10.42
C ASP A 28 -14.15 -1.42 9.61
N LYS A 29 -13.52 -0.34 10.10
CA LYS A 29 -13.37 0.91 9.32
C LYS A 29 -12.58 0.69 8.03
N LEU A 30 -11.56 -0.18 8.05
CA LEU A 30 -10.79 -0.50 6.85
C LEU A 30 -11.65 -1.26 5.82
N ASP A 31 -12.44 -2.23 6.26
CA ASP A 31 -13.35 -3.00 5.40
C ASP A 31 -14.49 -2.11 4.86
N GLU A 32 -15.05 -1.20 5.67
CA GLU A 32 -15.99 -0.18 5.20
C GLU A 32 -15.36 0.71 4.12
N CYS A 33 -14.13 1.19 4.35
CA CYS A 33 -13.42 1.97 3.36
C CYS A 33 -13.17 1.18 2.06
N VAL A 34 -12.87 -0.12 2.17
CA VAL A 34 -12.66 -1.03 1.02
C VAL A 34 -13.93 -1.17 0.21
N ASN A 35 -15.07 -1.35 0.88
CA ASN A 35 -16.38 -1.45 0.24
C ASN A 35 -16.81 -0.12 -0.40
N LEU A 36 -16.52 1.02 0.24
CA LEU A 36 -16.88 2.34 -0.27
C LEU A 36 -16.04 2.78 -1.47
N LEU A 37 -14.75 2.42 -1.50
CA LEU A 37 -13.82 2.80 -2.56
C LEU A 37 -13.63 1.70 -3.62
N ASP A 38 -14.32 0.56 -3.50
CA ASP A 38 -14.18 -0.62 -4.39
C ASP A 38 -12.70 -0.96 -4.67
N SER A 39 -11.87 -0.87 -3.62
CA SER A 39 -10.41 -0.90 -3.70
C SER A 39 -9.85 -1.99 -2.79
N ASN A 40 -8.64 -2.47 -3.05
CA ASN A 40 -8.03 -3.47 -2.18
C ASN A 40 -7.58 -2.89 -0.83
N ARG A 41 -7.64 -3.71 0.23
CA ARG A 41 -7.13 -3.37 1.58
C ARG A 41 -5.73 -2.74 1.53
N SER A 42 -4.83 -3.30 0.73
CA SER A 42 -3.46 -2.78 0.58
C SER A 42 -3.41 -1.41 -0.10
N GLU A 43 -4.36 -1.09 -0.98
CA GLU A 43 -4.42 0.21 -1.66
C GLU A 43 -4.94 1.30 -0.72
N ILE A 44 -5.93 0.96 0.10
CA ILE A 44 -6.45 1.86 1.13
C ILE A 44 -5.40 2.17 2.19
N ILE A 45 -4.65 1.16 2.65
CA ILE A 45 -3.55 1.39 3.59
C ILE A 45 -2.51 2.35 3.00
N ARG A 46 -2.15 2.19 1.70
CA ARG A 46 -1.21 3.11 1.04
C ARG A 46 -1.77 4.53 0.94
N LYS A 47 -3.01 4.68 0.43
CA LYS A 47 -3.68 5.99 0.33
C LYS A 47 -3.83 6.66 1.70
N GLY A 48 -4.09 5.88 2.75
CA GLY A 48 -4.16 6.37 4.12
C GLY A 48 -2.82 6.90 4.61
N ILE A 49 -1.73 6.15 4.40
CA ILE A 49 -0.37 6.58 4.76
C ILE A 49 0.04 7.81 3.96
N ASP A 50 -0.22 7.85 2.65
CA ASP A 50 0.09 9.01 1.80
C ASP A 50 -0.64 10.27 2.27
N LYS A 51 -1.93 10.16 2.62
CA LYS A 51 -2.70 11.28 3.18
C LYS A 51 -2.14 11.78 4.50
N ILE A 52 -1.83 10.87 5.43
CA ILE A 52 -1.25 11.24 6.73
C ILE A 52 0.13 11.87 6.55
N TYR A 53 0.93 11.34 5.62
CA TYR A 53 2.25 11.88 5.30
C TYR A 53 2.16 13.28 4.68
N ASP A 54 1.22 13.50 3.76
CA ASP A 54 0.95 14.81 3.16
C ASP A 54 0.50 15.83 4.21
N ASP A 55 -0.41 15.42 5.10
CA ASP A 55 -0.93 16.26 6.20
C ASP A 55 0.18 16.63 7.21
N LEU A 56 1.08 15.70 7.52
CA LEU A 56 2.23 15.92 8.42
C LEU A 56 3.35 16.78 7.80
N LYS A 57 3.39 16.91 6.47
CA LYS A 57 4.45 17.63 5.75
C LYS A 57 4.05 19.06 5.40
N LYS A 58 2.90 19.51 5.91
CA LYS A 58 2.34 20.85 5.77
C LYS A 58 2.77 21.76 6.92
#